data_AF-A0AA39J6K8-F1
#
_entry.id   AF-A0AA39J6K8-F1
#
_cell.length_a   1.000
_cell.length_b   1.000
_cell.length_c   1.000
_cell.angle_alpha   90.00
_cell.angle_beta   90.00
_cell.angle_gamma   90.00
#
_symmetry.space_group_name_H-M   'P 1'
#
loop_
_entity.id
_entity.type
_entity.pdbx_description
1 polymer ?
#
loop_
_entity_poly.entity_id
_entity_poly.type
_entity_poly.pdbx_seq_one_letter_code
_entity_poly.pdbx_strand_id
1 'polypeptide(L)'
;MSERLNSPVRAPGSLLYRACKYFVAQDYDLGTAYAQLRRYPYNFNIDRHVTARKSDEKRRQDLVEHRKIKNSPPRCVWDLYANRVVPYWVAIRFPWAMSHAWVDDTDLKRVMSSINGYEWPVPIPKDADLDLIRIEMLNLCAEYIWLDVLCLRQEGQGQDPRFSTSQGEWDRREALRKEEWKVDVPTLGCVYPLSTHVVCYFSGLGLPLSFKTAHDFEDDRCWFNRAWTLQEISDDMVIAGKTCDDDNVFDERFMTEDMQQRMDHQLASLHQDRGLTPFTEASIFVILSQMQKRKSTNPWIE
;
A
#
# COMPACT_ATOMS: atom_id res chain seq x y z
N MET A 1 21.50 1.84 35.11
CA MET A 1 20.45 1.28 34.23
C MET A 1 20.74 1.42 32.73
N SER A 2 21.63 2.32 32.28
CA SER A 2 22.00 2.47 30.86
C SER A 2 22.99 1.41 30.33
N GLU A 3 23.74 0.73 31.21
CA GLU A 3 24.78 -0.25 30.78
C GLU A 3 24.24 -1.62 30.33
N ARG A 4 22.98 -1.98 30.66
CA ARG A 4 22.44 -3.32 30.31
C ARG A 4 21.89 -3.43 28.90
N LEU A 5 21.66 -2.32 28.19
CA LEU A 5 21.13 -2.34 26.81
C LEU A 5 22.22 -2.53 25.73
N ASN A 6 23.50 -2.33 26.06
CA ASN A 6 24.61 -2.37 25.09
C ASN A 6 25.47 -3.66 25.15
N SER A 7 25.21 -4.58 26.08
CA SER A 7 26.02 -5.79 26.28
C SER A 7 25.97 -6.81 25.12
N PRO A 8 24.82 -7.15 24.51
CA PRO A 8 24.80 -8.20 23.46
C PRO A 8 25.34 -7.74 22.09
N VAL A 9 25.47 -6.42 21.87
CA VAL A 9 25.96 -5.86 20.59
C VAL A 9 27.48 -6.02 20.45
N ARG A 10 28.22 -6.15 21.56
CA ARG A 10 29.70 -6.05 21.55
C ARG A 10 30.45 -7.38 21.48
N ALA A 11 29.80 -8.53 21.64
CA ALA A 11 30.49 -9.82 21.56
C ALA A 11 30.68 -10.24 20.08
N PRO A 12 31.92 -10.38 19.58
CA PRO A 12 32.20 -10.87 18.22
C PRO A 12 31.74 -12.32 18.08
N GLY A 13 30.44 -12.53 17.83
CA GLY A 13 29.83 -13.86 17.83
C GLY A 13 28.33 -13.90 18.11
N SER A 14 27.75 -12.82 18.64
CA SER A 14 26.29 -12.75 18.87
C SER A 14 25.50 -12.87 17.56
N LEU A 15 24.28 -13.40 17.63
CA LEU A 15 23.39 -13.53 16.47
C LEU A 15 23.13 -12.17 15.80
N LEU A 16 22.97 -11.11 16.60
CA LEU A 16 22.81 -9.75 16.12
C LEU A 16 24.05 -9.26 15.36
N TYR A 17 25.26 -9.47 15.89
CA TYR A 17 26.49 -9.09 15.17
C TYR A 17 26.64 -9.83 13.83
N ARG A 18 26.33 -11.13 13.81
CA ARG A 18 26.33 -11.92 12.56
C ARG A 18 25.29 -11.40 11.56
N ALA A 19 24.08 -11.08 12.02
CA ALA A 19 23.03 -10.51 11.20
C ALA A 19 23.46 -9.14 10.61
N CYS A 20 24.03 -8.24 11.42
CA CYS A 20 24.55 -6.98 10.93
C CYS A 20 25.65 -7.18 9.88
N LYS A 21 26.60 -8.10 10.10
CA LYS A 21 27.62 -8.43 9.09
C LYS A 21 27.01 -8.98 7.80
N TYR A 22 25.96 -9.80 7.91
CA TYR A 22 25.23 -10.29 6.75
C TYR A 22 24.57 -9.13 5.98
N PHE A 23 23.86 -8.21 6.65
CA PHE A 23 23.22 -7.09 5.96
C PHE A 23 24.22 -6.14 5.30
N VAL A 24 25.34 -5.85 5.95
CA VAL A 24 26.43 -5.06 5.33
C VAL A 24 26.98 -5.79 4.11
N ALA A 25 27.19 -7.10 4.18
CA ALA A 25 27.65 -7.90 3.04
C ALA A 25 26.60 -8.03 1.91
N GLN A 26 25.33 -7.73 2.18
CA GLN A 26 24.26 -7.70 1.18
C GLN A 26 23.95 -6.27 0.69
N ASP A 27 24.72 -5.27 1.13
CA ASP A 27 24.54 -3.85 0.79
C ASP A 27 23.14 -3.30 1.18
N TYR A 28 22.60 -3.77 2.30
CA TYR A 28 21.32 -3.27 2.81
C TYR A 28 21.53 -1.92 3.49
N ASP A 29 20.70 -0.93 3.15
CA ASP A 29 20.64 0.31 3.91
C ASP A 29 20.13 0.06 5.34
N LEU A 30 20.40 1.02 6.23
CA LEU A 30 20.06 0.90 7.66
C LEU A 30 18.56 0.68 7.89
N GLY A 31 17.69 1.35 7.13
CA GLY A 31 16.24 1.22 7.27
C GLY A 31 15.78 -0.17 6.83
N THR A 32 16.30 -0.67 5.70
CA THR A 32 16.01 -2.03 5.23
C THR A 32 16.52 -3.08 6.22
N ALA A 33 17.74 -2.94 6.74
CA ALA A 33 18.28 -3.83 7.78
C ALA A 33 17.44 -3.77 9.09
N TYR A 34 17.01 -2.57 9.50
CA TYR A 34 16.16 -2.40 10.67
C TYR A 34 14.81 -3.10 10.52
N ALA A 35 14.14 -2.96 9.37
CA ALA A 35 12.87 -3.64 9.09
C ALA A 35 12.98 -5.17 9.21
N GLN A 36 14.08 -5.75 8.74
CA GLN A 36 14.35 -7.19 8.86
C GLN A 36 14.65 -7.61 10.32
N LEU A 37 15.44 -6.80 11.04
CA LEU A 37 15.89 -7.11 12.39
C LEU A 37 14.81 -6.91 13.46
N ARG A 38 13.99 -5.86 13.34
CA ARG A 38 13.08 -5.44 14.41
C ARG A 38 12.07 -6.52 14.82
N ARG A 39 11.81 -7.49 13.93
CA ARG A 39 10.92 -8.61 14.23
C ARG A 39 11.57 -9.65 15.15
N TYR A 40 12.87 -9.88 15.00
CA TYR A 40 13.62 -10.88 15.75
C TYR A 40 14.97 -10.31 16.24
N PRO A 41 14.97 -9.21 17.03
CA PRO A 41 16.18 -8.45 17.32
C PRO A 41 17.27 -9.27 18.02
N TYR A 42 16.90 -10.33 18.74
CA TYR A 42 17.82 -11.21 19.47
C TYR A 42 18.01 -12.58 18.82
N ASN A 43 17.10 -12.99 17.92
CA ASN A 43 17.00 -14.35 17.38
C ASN A 43 16.94 -14.35 15.84
N PHE A 44 17.49 -13.32 15.20
CA PHE A 44 17.52 -13.25 13.74
C PHE A 44 18.29 -14.45 13.18
N ASN A 45 17.65 -15.20 12.30
CA ASN A 45 18.20 -16.39 11.68
C ASN A 45 18.38 -16.15 10.17
N ILE A 46 19.64 -16.08 9.74
CA ILE A 46 20.01 -15.80 8.35
C ILE A 46 19.51 -16.92 7.41
N ASP A 47 19.62 -18.18 7.80
CA ASP A 47 19.19 -19.31 6.96
C ASP A 47 17.68 -19.28 6.72
N ARG A 48 16.90 -18.97 7.76
CA ARG A 48 15.45 -18.77 7.65
C ARG A 48 15.12 -17.60 6.72
N HIS A 49 15.83 -16.48 6.84
CA HIS A 49 15.66 -15.32 5.99
C HIS A 49 15.96 -15.64 4.51
N VAL A 50 17.08 -16.30 4.23
CA VAL A 50 17.46 -16.73 2.87
C VAL A 50 16.44 -17.73 2.31
N THR A 51 15.96 -18.66 3.13
CA THR A 51 14.94 -19.64 2.73
C THR A 51 13.62 -18.96 2.37
N ALA A 52 13.15 -18.04 3.22
CA ALA A 52 11.91 -17.30 2.98
C ALA A 52 11.98 -16.49 1.67
N ARG A 53 13.10 -15.81 1.42
CA ARG A 53 13.36 -15.10 0.17
C ARG A 53 13.27 -16.03 -1.05
N LYS A 54 14.00 -17.15 -1.04
CA LYS A 54 13.98 -18.13 -2.15
C LYS A 54 12.59 -18.73 -2.39
N SER A 55 11.85 -18.99 -1.32
CA SER A 55 10.48 -19.49 -1.42
C SER A 55 9.53 -18.46 -2.05
N ASP A 56 9.67 -17.18 -1.71
CA ASP A 56 8.88 -16.13 -2.36
C ASP A 56 9.28 -15.94 -3.82
N GLU A 57 10.58 -15.90 -4.14
CA GLU A 57 11.09 -15.82 -5.52
C GLU A 57 10.52 -16.94 -6.39
N LYS A 58 10.54 -18.18 -5.90
CA LYS A 58 9.92 -19.33 -6.59
C LYS A 58 8.42 -19.14 -6.79
N ARG A 59 7.71 -18.68 -5.75
CA ARG A 59 6.27 -18.38 -5.86
C ARG A 59 6.01 -17.35 -6.97
N ARG A 60 6.79 -16.27 -7.04
CA ARG A 60 6.63 -15.24 -8.09
C ARG A 60 6.89 -15.81 -9.48
N GLN A 61 7.90 -16.65 -9.63
CA GLN A 61 8.18 -17.35 -10.88
C GLN A 61 7.03 -18.27 -11.30
N ASP A 62 6.52 -19.08 -10.36
CA ASP A 62 5.38 -19.98 -10.61
C ASP A 62 4.13 -19.22 -11.06
N LEU A 63 3.90 -18.00 -10.55
CA LEU A 63 2.79 -17.13 -10.96
C LEU A 63 2.91 -16.69 -12.42
N VAL A 64 4.11 -16.32 -12.87
CA VAL A 64 4.37 -15.93 -14.26
C VAL A 64 4.20 -17.12 -15.20
N GLU A 65 4.78 -18.27 -14.85
CA GLU A 65 4.80 -19.45 -15.72
C GLU A 65 3.45 -20.16 -15.81
N HIS A 66 2.74 -20.29 -14.68
CA HIS A 66 1.53 -21.11 -14.60
C HIS A 66 0.24 -20.30 -14.49
N ARG A 67 0.33 -18.97 -14.41
CA ARG A 67 -0.82 -18.03 -14.27
C ARG A 67 -1.77 -18.37 -13.12
N LYS A 68 -1.26 -18.96 -12.04
CA LYS A 68 -2.05 -19.35 -10.85
C LYS A 68 -2.25 -18.18 -9.90
N ILE A 69 -3.04 -17.18 -10.29
CA ILE A 69 -3.20 -15.89 -9.59
C ILE A 69 -3.82 -16.03 -8.17
N LYS A 70 -4.48 -17.16 -7.87
CA LYS A 70 -5.29 -17.32 -6.65
C LYS A 70 -4.48 -17.22 -5.35
N ASN A 71 -4.97 -16.40 -4.41
CA ASN A 71 -4.46 -16.23 -3.05
C ASN A 71 -2.98 -15.77 -2.99
N SER A 72 -2.56 -14.97 -3.97
CA SER A 72 -1.20 -14.45 -4.04
C SER A 72 -1.05 -13.26 -3.08
N PRO A 73 -0.13 -13.31 -2.10
CA PRO A 73 0.15 -12.14 -1.29
C PRO A 73 0.82 -11.06 -2.14
N PRO A 74 0.77 -9.78 -1.73
CA PRO A 74 1.50 -8.73 -2.45
C PRO A 74 2.99 -9.04 -2.46
N ARG A 75 3.75 -8.44 -3.40
CA ARG A 75 5.21 -8.60 -3.44
C ARG A 75 5.92 -7.77 -2.38
N CYS A 76 5.42 -6.56 -2.14
CA CYS A 76 5.98 -5.61 -1.19
C CYS A 76 4.88 -5.11 -0.24
N VAL A 77 5.29 -4.67 0.95
CA VAL A 77 4.41 -4.03 1.95
C VAL A 77 5.17 -2.89 2.61
N TRP A 78 4.47 -1.87 3.06
CA TRP A 78 5.01 -0.80 3.88
C TRP A 78 4.99 -1.19 5.35
N ASP A 79 6.17 -1.42 5.93
CA ASP A 79 6.36 -1.55 7.37
C ASP A 79 6.33 -0.15 8.00
N LEU A 80 5.24 0.13 8.73
CA LEU A 80 5.00 1.45 9.33
C LEU A 80 5.96 1.72 10.49
N TYR A 81 6.44 0.71 11.20
CA TYR A 81 7.41 0.94 12.29
C TYR A 81 8.79 1.24 11.74
N ALA A 82 9.22 0.53 10.69
CA ALA A 82 10.50 0.80 10.03
C ALA A 82 10.47 1.99 9.06
N ASN A 83 9.28 2.46 8.68
CA ASN A 83 9.05 3.39 7.58
C ASN A 83 9.75 2.96 6.28
N ARG A 84 9.56 1.69 5.92
CA ARG A 84 10.20 1.07 4.75
C ARG A 84 9.25 0.15 4.01
N VAL A 85 9.30 0.21 2.69
CA VAL A 85 8.72 -0.79 1.81
C VAL A 85 9.67 -1.98 1.80
N VAL A 86 9.16 -3.14 2.17
CA VAL A 86 9.92 -4.39 2.27
C VAL A 86 9.20 -5.51 1.52
N PRO A 87 9.91 -6.55 1.07
CA PRO A 87 9.27 -7.73 0.50
C PRO A 87 8.27 -8.36 1.48
N TYR A 88 7.14 -8.86 0.99
CA TYR A 88 6.08 -9.43 1.82
C TYR A 88 6.56 -10.58 2.72
N TRP A 89 7.52 -11.40 2.29
CA TRP A 89 8.03 -12.51 3.09
C TRP A 89 8.75 -12.07 4.38
N VAL A 90 9.07 -10.77 4.51
CA VAL A 90 9.56 -10.13 5.73
C VAL A 90 8.42 -9.93 6.73
N ALA A 91 7.22 -9.62 6.23
CA ALA A 91 6.03 -9.51 7.03
C ALA A 91 5.59 -10.89 7.52
N ILE A 92 5.23 -10.95 8.79
CA ILE A 92 4.76 -12.18 9.45
C ILE A 92 3.25 -12.38 9.38
N ARG A 93 2.52 -11.36 8.92
CA ARG A 93 1.06 -11.33 8.81
C ARG A 93 0.67 -10.67 7.50
N PHE A 94 -0.51 -10.99 7.01
CA PHE A 94 -1.07 -10.30 5.86
C PHE A 94 -1.25 -8.80 6.20
N PRO A 95 -0.84 -7.87 5.33
CA PRO A 95 -0.95 -6.44 5.60
C PRO A 95 -2.41 -6.01 5.66
N TRP A 96 -2.66 -4.84 6.24
CA TRP A 96 -3.87 -4.08 5.95
C TRP A 96 -3.76 -3.53 4.52
N ALA A 97 -4.88 -3.26 3.86
CA ALA A 97 -4.86 -2.57 2.58
C ALA A 97 -5.27 -1.11 2.75
N MET A 98 -4.74 -0.25 1.89
CA MET A 98 -5.18 1.13 1.76
C MET A 98 -5.74 1.33 0.36
N SER A 99 -6.91 1.94 0.31
CA SER A 99 -7.60 2.33 -0.91
C SER A 99 -7.82 3.85 -0.86
N HIS A 100 -7.78 4.51 -2.02
CA HIS A 100 -7.99 5.94 -2.08
C HIS A 100 -8.58 6.38 -3.42
N ALA A 101 -9.23 7.54 -3.47
CA ALA A 101 -9.57 8.18 -4.74
C ALA A 101 -8.30 8.68 -5.45
N TRP A 102 -8.39 8.79 -6.77
CA TRP A 102 -7.38 9.48 -7.56
C TRP A 102 -7.70 10.97 -7.58
N VAL A 103 -6.66 11.80 -7.58
CA VAL A 103 -6.78 13.24 -7.83
C VAL A 103 -6.28 13.55 -9.23
N ASP A 104 -6.48 14.78 -9.70
CA ASP A 104 -5.93 15.22 -10.98
C ASP A 104 -4.40 15.10 -11.02
N ASP A 105 -3.82 14.76 -12.17
CA ASP A 105 -2.37 14.75 -12.33
C ASP A 105 -1.74 16.12 -12.04
N THR A 106 -2.46 17.20 -12.34
CA THR A 106 -2.03 18.55 -11.98
C THR A 106 -2.05 18.81 -10.48
N ASP A 107 -2.78 18.01 -9.70
CA ASP A 107 -2.84 18.07 -8.23
C ASP A 107 -1.95 17.02 -7.55
N LEU A 108 -1.23 16.21 -8.34
CA LEU A 108 -0.22 15.29 -7.84
C LEU A 108 1.15 15.96 -7.73
N LYS A 109 1.92 15.52 -6.73
CA LYS A 109 3.37 15.68 -6.66
C LYS A 109 4.02 14.30 -6.65
N ARG A 110 5.16 14.18 -7.32
CA ARG A 110 5.96 12.94 -7.41
C ARG A 110 7.16 13.06 -6.47
N VAL A 111 7.12 12.35 -5.36
CA VAL A 111 8.10 12.51 -4.27
C VAL A 111 9.09 11.34 -4.26
N MET A 112 10.38 11.64 -4.33
CA MET A 112 11.43 10.66 -4.06
C MET A 112 11.56 10.46 -2.55
N SER A 113 11.28 9.24 -2.06
CA SER A 113 11.19 8.96 -0.63
C SER A 113 12.19 7.90 -0.20
N SER A 114 12.70 8.01 1.04
CA SER A 114 13.50 6.93 1.64
C SER A 114 12.67 5.67 1.90
N ILE A 115 11.34 5.80 1.96
CA ILE A 115 10.40 4.70 2.26
C ILE A 115 10.57 3.55 1.27
N ASN A 116 10.66 3.84 -0.03
CA ASN A 116 10.92 2.86 -1.09
C ASN A 116 12.39 2.87 -1.54
N GLY A 117 13.32 3.30 -0.67
CA GLY A 117 14.75 3.33 -0.99
C GLY A 117 15.14 4.30 -2.11
N TYR A 118 14.32 5.32 -2.38
CA TYR A 118 14.45 6.24 -3.51
C TYR A 118 14.51 5.53 -4.87
N GLU A 119 13.83 4.40 -4.99
CA GLU A 119 13.86 3.60 -6.21
C GLU A 119 12.89 4.11 -7.30
N TRP A 120 11.75 4.68 -6.91
CA TRP A 120 10.78 5.33 -7.81
C TRP A 120 10.13 6.56 -7.16
N PRO A 121 9.65 7.53 -7.96
CA PRO A 121 8.86 8.62 -7.41
C PRO A 121 7.48 8.12 -6.95
N VAL A 122 7.03 8.56 -5.78
CA VAL A 122 5.71 8.23 -5.22
C VAL A 122 4.72 9.34 -5.60
N PRO A 123 3.70 9.08 -6.43
CA PRO A 123 2.68 10.06 -6.73
C PRO A 123 1.70 10.17 -5.55
N ILE A 124 1.60 11.37 -4.98
CA ILE A 124 0.65 11.69 -3.91
C ILE A 124 0.03 13.07 -4.16
N PRO A 125 -1.15 13.39 -3.61
CA PRO A 125 -1.69 14.74 -3.68
C PRO A 125 -0.72 15.79 -3.14
N LYS A 126 -0.73 16.99 -3.72
CA LYS A 126 0.16 18.10 -3.32
C LYS A 126 0.08 18.43 -1.84
N ASP A 127 -1.12 18.37 -1.27
CA ASP A 127 -1.38 18.67 0.13
C ASP A 127 -1.24 17.45 1.06
N ALA A 128 -0.92 16.27 0.52
CA ALA A 128 -0.69 15.07 1.31
C ALA A 128 0.76 14.95 1.81
N ASP A 129 0.93 14.26 2.95
CA ASP A 129 2.22 13.93 3.53
C ASP A 129 2.24 12.45 3.97
N LEU A 130 3.24 11.69 3.48
CA LEU A 130 3.40 10.28 3.80
C LEU A 130 3.66 10.04 5.28
N ASP A 131 4.30 10.96 5.99
CA ASP A 131 4.53 10.83 7.42
C ASP A 131 3.24 11.06 8.23
N LEU A 132 2.35 11.95 7.78
CA LEU A 132 1.03 12.13 8.40
C LEU A 132 0.13 10.92 8.15
N ILE A 133 0.11 10.41 6.92
CA ILE A 133 -0.60 9.14 6.59
C ILE A 133 -0.08 8.03 7.48
N ARG A 134 1.25 7.90 7.62
CA ARG A 134 1.86 6.90 8.50
C ARG A 134 1.41 7.05 9.96
N ILE A 135 1.37 8.27 10.49
CA ILE A 135 0.92 8.54 11.87
C ILE A 135 -0.54 8.12 12.05
N GLU A 136 -1.42 8.48 11.11
CA GLU A 136 -2.83 8.06 11.12
C GLU A 136 -2.95 6.54 11.15
N MET A 137 -2.17 5.84 10.33
CA MET A 137 -2.19 4.37 10.28
C MET A 137 -1.62 3.72 11.55
N LEU A 138 -0.59 4.31 12.15
CA LEU A 138 -0.04 3.86 13.43
C LEU A 138 -1.04 4.05 14.58
N ASN A 139 -1.84 5.12 14.57
CA ASN A 139 -2.91 5.34 15.55
C ASN A 139 -4.02 4.29 15.43
N LEU A 140 -4.27 3.78 14.22
CA LEU A 140 -5.15 2.63 13.96
C LEU A 140 -4.51 1.27 14.34
N CYS A 141 -3.31 1.28 14.93
CA CYS A 141 -2.54 0.08 15.30
C CYS A 141 -2.10 -0.79 14.11
N ALA A 142 -2.05 -0.24 12.90
CA ALA A 142 -1.52 -0.96 11.74
C ALA A 142 0.01 -1.14 11.87
N GLU A 143 0.50 -2.35 11.55
CA GLU A 143 1.96 -2.65 11.52
C GLU A 143 2.50 -2.68 10.09
N TYR A 144 1.77 -3.35 9.19
CA TYR A 144 2.10 -3.44 7.76
C TYR A 144 0.89 -3.03 6.94
N ILE A 145 1.11 -2.14 5.98
CA ILE A 145 0.09 -1.72 5.03
C ILE A 145 0.56 -2.00 3.61
N TRP A 146 -0.35 -2.45 2.77
CA TRP A 146 -0.20 -2.40 1.34
C TRP A 146 -0.86 -1.14 0.81
N LEU A 147 -0.07 -0.28 0.16
CA LEU A 147 -0.49 0.96 -0.49
C LEU A 147 0.13 0.95 -1.89
N ASP A 148 -0.68 0.99 -2.94
CA ASP A 148 -0.25 0.86 -4.34
C ASP A 148 0.86 1.83 -4.75
N VAL A 149 0.74 3.13 -4.44
CA VAL A 149 1.75 4.15 -4.79
C VAL A 149 3.12 3.87 -4.17
N LEU A 150 3.18 3.12 -3.05
CA LEU A 150 4.40 2.74 -2.33
C LEU A 150 4.85 1.30 -2.56
N CYS A 151 3.92 0.36 -2.75
CA CYS A 151 4.22 -1.06 -2.80
C CYS A 151 4.33 -1.58 -4.23
N LEU A 152 3.89 -0.79 -5.21
CA LEU A 152 4.14 -1.01 -6.63
C LEU A 152 5.17 0.01 -7.11
N ARG A 153 6.08 -0.46 -7.97
CA ARG A 153 7.02 0.44 -8.65
C ARG A 153 6.25 1.34 -9.61
N GLN A 154 6.46 2.64 -9.45
CA GLN A 154 5.74 3.67 -10.19
C GLN A 154 6.50 4.15 -11.40
N GLU A 155 5.74 4.61 -12.38
CA GLU A 155 6.30 5.27 -13.55
C GLU A 155 6.76 6.70 -13.23
N GLY A 156 7.78 7.13 -13.97
CA GLY A 156 8.33 8.47 -13.92
C GLY A 156 9.75 8.50 -13.39
N GLN A 157 10.39 9.62 -13.64
CA GLN A 157 11.73 9.92 -13.14
C GLN A 157 11.63 10.87 -11.95
N GLY A 158 12.64 10.82 -11.08
CA GLY A 158 12.79 11.75 -9.98
C GLY A 158 14.25 12.04 -9.68
N GLN A 159 14.49 13.03 -8.83
CA GLN A 159 15.84 13.35 -8.38
C GLN A 159 16.14 12.57 -7.11
N ASP A 160 16.96 11.52 -7.22
CA ASP A 160 17.48 10.82 -6.04
C ASP A 160 18.44 11.78 -5.30
N PRO A 161 18.18 12.13 -4.02
CA PRO A 161 19.02 13.08 -3.30
C PRO A 161 20.41 12.50 -2.98
N ARG A 162 20.62 11.19 -3.13
CA ARG A 162 21.88 10.52 -2.77
C ARG A 162 22.92 10.61 -3.89
N PHE A 163 22.50 10.65 -5.15
CA PHE A 163 23.39 10.69 -6.31
C PHE A 163 22.67 11.13 -7.59
N SER A 164 23.43 11.60 -8.58
CA SER A 164 22.89 11.90 -9.91
C SER A 164 22.53 10.61 -10.63
N THR A 165 21.24 10.38 -10.87
CA THR A 165 20.77 9.22 -11.64
C THR A 165 20.92 9.47 -13.13
N SER A 166 21.65 8.60 -13.82
CA SER A 166 21.78 8.67 -15.29
C SER A 166 20.51 8.19 -16.00
N GLN A 167 20.31 8.59 -17.25
CA GLN A 167 19.19 8.10 -18.06
C GLN A 167 19.20 6.57 -18.17
N GLY A 168 20.37 5.95 -18.35
CA GLY A 168 20.47 4.48 -18.45
C GLY A 168 20.06 3.76 -17.16
N GLU A 169 20.23 4.37 -15.99
CA GLU A 169 19.73 3.83 -14.73
C GLU A 169 18.19 3.95 -14.64
N TRP A 170 17.61 5.04 -15.15
CA TRP A 170 16.16 5.16 -15.26
C TRP A 170 15.56 4.15 -16.24
N ASP A 171 16.19 3.94 -17.39
CA ASP A 171 15.76 2.92 -18.37
C ASP A 171 15.78 1.52 -17.74
N ARG A 172 16.79 1.23 -16.92
CA ARG A 172 16.87 -0.02 -16.15
C ARG A 172 15.75 -0.14 -15.11
N ARG A 173 15.48 0.91 -14.35
CA ARG A 173 14.38 0.93 -13.35
C ARG A 173 13.02 0.75 -14.01
N GLU A 174 12.83 1.33 -15.18
CA GLU A 174 11.61 1.19 -15.99
C GLU A 174 11.45 -0.22 -16.56
N ALA A 175 12.53 -0.84 -17.04
CA ALA A 175 12.52 -2.24 -17.42
C ALA A 175 12.16 -3.16 -16.23
N LEU A 176 12.72 -2.89 -15.04
CA LEU A 176 12.38 -3.61 -13.82
C LEU A 176 10.90 -3.44 -13.44
N ARG A 177 10.34 -2.23 -13.56
CA ARG A 177 8.91 -1.99 -13.33
C ARG A 177 8.04 -2.90 -14.18
N LYS A 178 8.33 -2.96 -15.49
CA LYS A 178 7.60 -3.81 -16.43
C LYS A 178 7.69 -5.29 -16.08
N GLU A 179 8.85 -5.76 -15.64
CA GLU A 179 9.02 -7.14 -15.18
C GLU A 179 8.25 -7.43 -13.88
N GLU A 180 8.33 -6.54 -12.88
CA GLU A 180 7.61 -6.66 -11.62
C GLU A 180 6.08 -6.64 -11.85
N TRP A 181 5.60 -5.78 -12.75
CA TRP A 181 4.17 -5.64 -13.08
C TRP A 181 3.56 -6.88 -13.73
N LYS A 182 4.36 -7.76 -14.36
CA LYS A 182 3.85 -9.06 -14.84
C LYS A 182 3.27 -9.91 -13.71
N VAL A 183 3.69 -9.68 -12.47
CA VAL A 183 3.19 -10.35 -11.27
C VAL A 183 2.28 -9.44 -10.45
N ASP A 184 2.70 -8.20 -10.23
CA ASP A 184 2.02 -7.29 -9.30
C ASP A 184 0.62 -6.89 -9.80
N VAL A 185 0.48 -6.50 -11.07
CA VAL A 185 -0.81 -6.04 -11.63
C VAL A 185 -1.86 -7.17 -11.65
N PRO A 186 -1.56 -8.39 -12.12
CA PRO A 186 -2.54 -9.48 -12.08
C PRO A 186 -2.94 -9.93 -10.68
N THR A 187 -2.10 -9.70 -9.66
CA THR A 187 -2.35 -10.17 -8.28
C THR A 187 -2.93 -9.08 -7.37
N LEU A 188 -3.02 -7.84 -7.83
CA LEU A 188 -3.51 -6.69 -7.07
C LEU A 188 -4.84 -6.93 -6.37
N GLY A 189 -5.82 -7.47 -7.12
CA GLY A 189 -7.16 -7.76 -6.62
C GLY A 189 -7.21 -8.82 -5.53
N CYS A 190 -6.11 -9.57 -5.29
CA CYS A 190 -6.03 -10.51 -4.18
C CYS A 190 -5.73 -9.82 -2.84
N VAL A 191 -5.21 -8.59 -2.83
CA VAL A 191 -4.79 -7.93 -1.60
C VAL A 191 -5.98 -7.59 -0.71
N TYR A 192 -6.99 -6.91 -1.26
CA TYR A 192 -8.12 -6.41 -0.48
C TYR A 192 -8.97 -7.52 0.17
N PRO A 193 -9.37 -8.60 -0.53
CA PRO A 193 -10.17 -9.66 0.09
C PRO A 193 -9.41 -10.48 1.15
N LEU A 194 -8.07 -10.47 1.11
CA LEU A 194 -7.22 -11.18 2.07
C LEU A 194 -6.77 -10.28 3.24
N SER A 195 -6.99 -8.97 3.13
CA SER A 195 -6.66 -8.01 4.18
C SER A 195 -7.76 -8.01 5.25
N THR A 196 -7.36 -7.97 6.51
CA THR A 196 -8.34 -7.94 7.62
C THR A 196 -9.01 -6.58 7.78
N HIS A 197 -8.36 -5.52 7.32
CA HIS A 197 -8.89 -4.15 7.32
C HIS A 197 -8.53 -3.48 6.01
N VAL A 198 -9.42 -2.62 5.53
CA VAL A 198 -9.16 -1.73 4.40
C VAL A 198 -9.40 -0.30 4.82
N VAL A 199 -8.38 0.53 4.71
CA VAL A 199 -8.47 1.95 5.05
C VAL A 199 -8.75 2.75 3.78
N CYS A 200 -9.80 3.56 3.77
CA CYS A 200 -10.30 4.24 2.57
C CYS A 200 -10.20 5.77 2.69
N TYR A 201 -9.42 6.40 1.82
CA TYR A 201 -9.44 7.85 1.61
C TYR A 201 -10.34 8.23 0.42
N PHE A 202 -11.59 8.59 0.67
CA PHE A 202 -12.56 8.85 -0.41
C PHE A 202 -12.32 10.13 -1.22
N SER A 203 -11.59 11.10 -0.67
CA SER A 203 -11.30 12.39 -1.32
C SER A 203 -9.89 12.48 -1.92
N GLY A 204 -9.09 11.43 -1.78
CA GLY A 204 -7.70 11.36 -2.25
C GLY A 204 -6.74 10.99 -1.12
N LEU A 205 -5.67 10.28 -1.46
CA LEU A 205 -4.70 9.75 -0.50
C LEU A 205 -4.17 10.83 0.46
N GLY A 206 -4.39 10.66 1.77
CA GLY A 206 -3.92 11.59 2.80
C GLY A 206 -4.64 12.94 2.83
N LEU A 207 -5.71 13.11 2.04
CA LEU A 207 -6.55 14.31 2.09
C LEU A 207 -7.68 14.15 3.10
N PRO A 208 -8.16 15.27 3.69
CA PRO A 208 -9.38 15.28 4.47
C PRO A 208 -10.57 14.69 3.72
N LEU A 209 -11.42 13.94 4.42
CA LEU A 209 -12.69 13.49 3.91
C LEU A 209 -13.58 14.70 3.63
N SER A 210 -13.84 14.96 2.35
CA SER A 210 -14.58 16.12 1.90
C SER A 210 -15.45 15.80 0.68
N PHE A 211 -16.74 16.07 0.81
CA PHE A 211 -17.74 16.08 -0.24
C PHE A 211 -18.56 17.36 -0.08
N LYS A 212 -18.16 18.42 -0.78
CA LYS A 212 -18.76 19.76 -0.66
C LYS A 212 -20.03 19.88 -1.50
N THR A 213 -20.11 19.16 -2.61
CA THR A 213 -21.22 19.26 -3.55
C THR A 213 -21.64 17.90 -4.08
N ALA A 214 -22.88 17.83 -4.59
CA ALA A 214 -23.40 16.66 -5.28
C ALA A 214 -22.53 16.23 -6.48
N HIS A 215 -21.83 17.18 -7.12
CA HIS A 215 -20.94 16.94 -8.25
C HIS A 215 -19.70 16.11 -7.85
N ASP A 216 -19.27 16.18 -6.58
CA ASP A 216 -18.11 15.41 -6.11
C ASP A 216 -18.37 13.88 -6.18
N PHE A 217 -19.64 13.45 -6.14
CA PHE A 217 -20.05 12.06 -6.34
C PHE A 217 -20.19 11.68 -7.81
N GLU A 218 -20.19 12.66 -8.72
CA GLU A 218 -20.37 12.46 -10.16
C GLU A 218 -19.03 12.50 -10.91
N ASP A 219 -17.95 13.00 -10.27
CA ASP A 219 -16.60 12.98 -10.83
C ASP A 219 -16.15 11.55 -11.12
N ASP A 220 -15.59 11.32 -12.31
CA ASP A 220 -15.10 10.02 -12.77
C ASP A 220 -13.96 9.46 -11.87
N ARG A 221 -13.29 10.31 -11.10
CA ARG A 221 -12.23 9.95 -10.15
C ARG A 221 -12.74 9.70 -8.73
N CYS A 222 -13.99 10.08 -8.45
CA CYS A 222 -14.64 9.79 -7.18
C CYS A 222 -14.52 8.29 -6.88
N TRP A 223 -14.20 7.96 -5.63
CA TRP A 223 -13.94 6.57 -5.24
C TRP A 223 -15.10 5.62 -5.58
N PHE A 224 -16.35 6.08 -5.46
CA PHE A 224 -17.54 5.29 -5.78
C PHE A 224 -17.66 4.91 -7.27
N ASN A 225 -17.06 5.72 -8.14
CA ASN A 225 -17.13 5.58 -9.59
C ASN A 225 -15.95 4.79 -10.18
N ARG A 226 -14.96 4.39 -9.39
CA ARG A 226 -13.77 3.67 -9.90
C ARG A 226 -14.11 2.20 -10.25
N ALA A 227 -13.59 1.70 -11.36
CA ALA A 227 -13.83 0.30 -11.77
C ALA A 227 -13.40 -0.74 -10.71
N TRP A 228 -12.43 -0.39 -9.85
CA TRP A 228 -11.83 -1.26 -8.85
C TRP A 228 -12.55 -1.27 -7.50
N THR A 229 -13.52 -0.37 -7.27
CA THR A 229 -14.20 -0.18 -5.98
C THR A 229 -14.80 -1.45 -5.39
N LEU A 230 -15.38 -2.33 -6.21
CA LEU A 230 -15.94 -3.60 -5.74
C LEU A 230 -14.89 -4.61 -5.25
N GLN A 231 -13.65 -4.49 -5.71
CA GLN A 231 -12.55 -5.29 -5.20
C GLN A 231 -12.00 -4.69 -3.90
N GLU A 232 -12.02 -3.36 -3.81
CA GLU A 232 -11.42 -2.60 -2.70
C GLU A 232 -12.33 -2.47 -1.48
N ILE A 233 -13.65 -2.57 -1.64
CA ILE A 233 -14.59 -2.53 -0.53
C ILE A 233 -14.33 -3.68 0.47
N SER A 234 -14.49 -3.43 1.77
CA SER A 234 -14.35 -4.38 2.88
C SER A 234 -15.50 -4.22 3.85
N ASP A 235 -16.01 -5.31 4.45
CA ASP A 235 -16.99 -5.19 5.54
C ASP A 235 -16.35 -4.55 6.78
N ASP A 236 -15.04 -4.74 6.96
CA ASP A 236 -14.23 -4.15 8.03
C ASP A 236 -13.44 -2.92 7.53
N MET A 237 -14.05 -2.06 6.69
CA MET A 237 -13.37 -0.86 6.19
C MET A 237 -13.33 0.26 7.25
N VAL A 238 -12.26 1.05 7.22
CA VAL A 238 -12.09 2.25 8.05
C VAL A 238 -12.04 3.47 7.13
N ILE A 239 -12.90 4.45 7.40
CA ILE A 239 -12.91 5.73 6.65
C ILE A 239 -11.80 6.63 7.21
N ALA A 240 -10.83 6.97 6.37
CA ALA A 240 -9.69 7.83 6.70
C ALA A 240 -9.92 9.31 6.36
N GLY A 241 -9.04 10.18 6.85
CA GLY A 241 -9.10 11.62 6.60
C GLY A 241 -10.22 12.34 7.35
N LYS A 242 -10.85 11.69 8.34
CA LYS A 242 -11.83 12.36 9.21
C LYS A 242 -11.14 13.46 10.00
N THR A 243 -11.67 14.69 9.95
CA THR A 243 -11.09 15.87 10.61
C THR A 243 -11.71 16.20 11.96
N CYS A 244 -12.69 15.42 12.42
CA CYS A 244 -13.40 15.64 13.68
C CYS A 244 -13.28 14.38 14.57
N ASP A 245 -12.78 14.55 15.79
CA ASP A 245 -12.61 13.48 16.78
C ASP A 245 -13.92 13.12 17.49
N ASP A 246 -14.95 13.98 17.43
CA ASP A 246 -16.24 13.77 18.07
C ASP A 246 -17.32 13.46 17.02
N ASP A 247 -18.08 12.40 17.27
CA ASP A 247 -19.21 11.88 16.46
C ASP A 247 -20.33 12.91 16.16
N ASN A 248 -20.24 14.15 16.68
CA ASN A 248 -21.30 15.16 16.60
C ASN A 248 -20.86 16.57 16.19
N VAL A 249 -19.57 16.83 15.91
CA VAL A 249 -19.15 18.15 15.40
C VAL A 249 -19.04 18.08 13.89
N PHE A 250 -20.18 18.33 13.25
CA PHE A 250 -20.32 18.42 11.83
C PHE A 250 -19.56 19.65 11.29
N ASP A 251 -18.46 19.46 10.55
CA ASP A 251 -17.74 20.57 9.91
C ASP A 251 -18.25 20.78 8.48
N GLU A 252 -19.24 21.66 8.35
CA GLU A 252 -19.86 22.06 7.06
C GLU A 252 -18.83 22.54 6.02
N ARG A 253 -17.61 22.91 6.42
CA ARG A 253 -16.55 23.29 5.49
C ARG A 253 -16.08 22.12 4.62
N PHE A 254 -16.21 20.89 5.11
CA PHE A 254 -15.71 19.68 4.44
C PHE A 254 -16.82 18.82 3.86
N MET A 255 -17.95 18.69 4.54
CA MET A 255 -19.07 17.86 4.10
C MET A 255 -20.37 18.48 4.63
N THR A 256 -21.51 18.34 3.93
CA THR A 256 -22.85 18.69 4.47
C THR A 256 -23.61 17.44 4.93
N GLU A 257 -24.59 17.56 5.84
CA GLU A 257 -25.33 16.38 6.36
C GLU A 257 -25.95 15.59 5.20
N ASP A 258 -26.51 16.28 4.20
CA ASP A 258 -27.04 15.68 2.98
C ASP A 258 -25.97 14.90 2.20
N MET A 259 -24.74 15.42 2.11
CA MET A 259 -23.64 14.74 1.43
C MET A 259 -23.15 13.52 2.22
N GLN A 260 -23.13 13.60 3.55
CA GLN A 260 -22.83 12.45 4.41
C GLN A 260 -23.88 11.35 4.23
N GLN A 261 -25.17 11.69 4.30
CA GLN A 261 -26.26 10.73 4.07
C GLN A 261 -26.16 10.09 2.67
N ARG A 262 -25.81 10.87 1.64
CA ARG A 262 -25.57 10.35 0.30
C ARG A 262 -24.39 9.38 0.26
N MET A 263 -23.27 9.70 0.91
CA MET A 263 -22.10 8.83 1.01
C MET A 263 -22.47 7.51 1.71
N ASP A 264 -23.14 7.59 2.86
CA ASP A 264 -23.56 6.42 3.64
C ASP A 264 -24.52 5.53 2.83
N HIS A 265 -25.44 6.13 2.08
CA HIS A 265 -26.34 5.39 1.18
C HIS A 265 -25.59 4.68 0.05
N GLN A 266 -24.61 5.35 -0.58
CA GLN A 266 -23.79 4.73 -1.62
C GLN A 266 -22.94 3.60 -1.05
N LEU A 267 -22.33 3.76 0.12
CA LEU A 267 -21.58 2.70 0.81
C LEU A 267 -22.48 1.50 1.11
N ALA A 268 -23.65 1.72 1.69
CA ALA A 268 -24.60 0.65 1.99
C ALA A 268 -25.02 -0.12 0.73
N SER A 269 -25.27 0.58 -0.38
CA SER A 269 -25.57 -0.04 -1.67
C SER A 269 -24.41 -0.90 -2.17
N LEU A 270 -23.16 -0.45 -2.03
CA LEU A 270 -21.99 -1.23 -2.43
C LEU A 270 -21.81 -2.49 -1.57
N HIS A 271 -22.03 -2.40 -0.25
CA HIS A 271 -22.00 -3.58 0.62
C HIS A 271 -23.08 -4.58 0.25
N GLN A 272 -24.28 -4.11 -0.11
CA GLN A 272 -25.35 -4.99 -0.58
C GLN A 272 -24.95 -5.67 -1.90
N ASP A 273 -24.45 -4.91 -2.88
CA ASP A 273 -23.97 -5.46 -4.16
C ASP A 273 -22.88 -6.52 -3.96
N ARG A 274 -21.97 -6.30 -2.99
CA ARG A 274 -20.93 -7.27 -2.63
C ARG A 274 -21.49 -8.47 -1.85
N GLY A 275 -22.38 -8.26 -0.89
CA GLY A 275 -23.00 -9.34 -0.10
C GLY A 275 -23.82 -10.30 -0.96
N LEU A 276 -24.35 -9.81 -2.08
CA LEU A 276 -25.01 -10.62 -3.12
C LEU A 276 -24.04 -11.48 -3.94
N THR A 277 -22.73 -11.48 -3.62
CA THR A 277 -21.69 -12.27 -4.31
C THR A 277 -21.14 -13.42 -3.46
N PRO A 278 -21.87 -14.53 -3.25
CA PRO A 278 -21.21 -15.79 -2.92
C PRO A 278 -20.33 -16.18 -4.11
N PHE A 279 -19.11 -16.69 -3.87
CA PHE A 279 -18.17 -17.18 -4.89
C PHE A 279 -18.79 -18.28 -5.78
N THR A 280 -19.64 -17.86 -6.73
CA THR A 280 -20.46 -18.65 -7.65
C THR A 280 -20.39 -18.00 -9.02
N GLU A 281 -20.66 -18.74 -10.10
CA GLU A 281 -20.64 -18.16 -11.46
C GLU A 281 -21.67 -17.03 -11.64
N ALA A 282 -22.79 -17.05 -10.91
CA ALA A 282 -23.76 -15.95 -10.91
C ALA A 282 -23.18 -14.63 -10.34
N SER A 283 -22.20 -14.71 -9.44
CA SER A 283 -21.53 -13.56 -8.82
C SER A 283 -20.63 -12.80 -9.79
N ILE A 284 -20.04 -13.46 -10.79
CA ILE A 284 -19.14 -12.77 -11.73
C ILE A 284 -19.92 -11.81 -12.63
N PHE A 285 -21.14 -12.16 -13.04
CA PHE A 285 -21.99 -11.29 -13.86
C PHE A 285 -22.48 -10.07 -13.08
N VAL A 286 -22.76 -10.22 -11.78
CA VAL A 286 -23.09 -9.08 -10.91
C VAL A 286 -21.90 -8.14 -10.81
N ILE A 287 -20.69 -8.67 -10.54
CA ILE A 287 -19.46 -7.88 -10.48
C ILE A 287 -19.21 -7.18 -11.82
N LEU A 288 -19.30 -7.88 -12.95
CA LEU A 288 -19.06 -7.31 -14.27
C LEU A 288 -20.11 -6.24 -14.65
N SER A 289 -21.39 -6.47 -14.37
CA SER A 289 -22.47 -5.49 -14.59
C SER A 289 -22.25 -4.22 -13.77
N GLN A 290 -21.77 -4.39 -12.55
CA GLN A 290 -21.40 -3.28 -11.68
C GLN A 290 -20.15 -2.55 -12.22
N MET A 291 -19.08 -3.28 -12.58
CA MET A 291 -17.86 -2.69 -13.15
C MET A 291 -18.15 -1.92 -14.45
N GLN A 292 -19.10 -2.38 -15.28
CA GLN A 292 -19.49 -1.68 -16.53
C GLN A 292 -20.04 -0.27 -16.31
N LYS A 293 -20.64 0.00 -15.15
CA LYS A 293 -21.17 1.34 -14.81
C LYS A 293 -20.09 2.29 -14.33
N ARG A 294 -18.89 1.79 -14.08
CA ARG A 294 -17.79 2.49 -13.42
C ARG A 294 -16.68 2.83 -14.42
N LYS A 295 -15.84 3.78 -14.01
CA LYS A 295 -14.82 4.41 -14.83
C LYS A 295 -13.47 3.75 -14.55
N SER A 296 -12.84 3.29 -15.62
CA SER A 296 -11.42 2.94 -15.58
C SER A 296 -10.61 4.21 -15.83
N THR A 297 -10.47 5.04 -14.80
CA THR A 297 -9.42 6.06 -14.80
C THR A 297 -8.11 5.31 -14.55
N ASN A 298 -7.22 5.32 -15.54
CA ASN A 298 -5.93 4.67 -15.43
C ASN A 298 -4.90 5.73 -15.04
N PRO A 299 -4.49 5.82 -13.77
CA PRO A 299 -3.41 6.74 -13.36
C PRO A 299 -2.02 6.19 -13.70
N TRP A 300 -1.94 4.99 -14.28
CA TRP A 300 -0.71 4.20 -14.40
C TRP A 300 -0.21 4.03 -15.84
N ILE A 301 -0.95 4.52 -16.84
CA ILE A 301 -0.63 4.38 -18.27
C ILE A 301 -1.15 5.61 -19.02
N GLU A 302 -0.24 6.37 -19.66
CA GLU A 302 -0.49 6.94 -20.99
C GLU A 302 -0.13 5.91 -22.07
#